data_AF-A0A4R3NR53-F1
#
_entry.id   AF-A0A4R3NR53-F1
#
_cell.length_a   1.000
_cell.length_b   1.000
_cell.length_c   1.000
_cell.angle_alpha   90.00
_cell.angle_beta   90.00
_cell.angle_gamma   90.00
#
_symmetry.space_group_name_H-M   'P 1'
#
loop_
_entity.id
_entity.type
_entity.pdbx_description
1 polymer ?
#
loop_
_entity_poly.entity_id
_entity_poly.type
_entity_poly.pdbx_seq_one_letter_code
_entity_poly.pdbx_strand_id
1 'polypeptide(L)' 'MPNIHYSPNLTLVKPDIRTGLFKFCFFAIKRSDPQAKGERKEVYATDLKSAKLQLVRDYVLSLASQIPAGAVTCHTKLN' A
#
# COMPACT_ATOMS: atom_id res chain seq x y z
N MET A 1 -22.95 9.83 -22.02
CA MET A 1 -22.30 8.73 -21.26
C MET A 1 -20.81 8.82 -21.52
N PRO A 2 -19.94 9.08 -20.53
CA PRO A 2 -18.51 9.19 -20.81
C PRO A 2 -17.91 7.79 -20.96
N ASN A 3 -17.30 7.56 -22.12
CA ASN A 3 -16.64 6.30 -22.47
C ASN A 3 -15.25 6.31 -21.84
N ILE A 4 -15.04 5.50 -20.80
CA ILE A 4 -13.74 5.41 -20.12
C ILE A 4 -12.81 4.55 -20.97
N HIS A 5 -11.91 5.20 -21.70
CA HIS A 5 -10.81 4.53 -22.40
C HIS A 5 -9.88 3.89 -21.37
N TYR A 6 -9.99 2.57 -21.20
CA TYR A 6 -9.03 1.77 -20.45
C TYR A 6 -7.75 1.64 -21.26
N SER A 7 -6.72 2.40 -20.91
CA SER A 7 -5.36 2.21 -21.43
C SER A 7 -4.66 1.15 -20.59
N PRO A 8 -4.27 -0.02 -21.15
CA PRO A 8 -3.54 -1.03 -20.41
C PRO A 8 -2.09 -0.58 -20.32
N ASN A 9 -1.70 0.03 -19.20
CA ASN A 9 -0.27 0.17 -18.90
C ASN A 9 0.32 -1.24 -18.74
N LEU A 10 1.16 -1.64 -19.70
CA LEU A 10 1.96 -2.86 -19.69
C LEU A 10 2.98 -2.80 -18.54
N THR A 11 2.54 -3.16 -17.34
CA THR A 11 3.37 -3.72 -16.26
C THR A 11 2.51 -4.59 -15.35
N LEU A 12 1.45 -5.19 -15.93
CA LEU A 12 0.64 -6.19 -15.27
C LEU A 12 1.52 -7.44 -15.09
N VAL A 13 2.19 -7.54 -13.94
CA VAL A 13 2.71 -8.80 -13.43
C VAL A 13 1.53 -9.77 -13.52
N LYS A 14 1.61 -10.68 -14.49
CA LYS A 14 0.56 -11.65 -14.79
C LYS A 14 0.23 -12.32 -13.45
N PRO A 15 -1.02 -12.23 -12.93
CA PRO A 15 -1.33 -12.86 -11.66
C PRO A 15 -0.98 -14.33 -11.79
N ASP A 16 -0.02 -14.80 -11.00
CA ASP A 16 0.40 -16.18 -11.03
C ASP A 16 -0.78 -17.02 -10.51
N ILE A 17 -1.53 -17.56 -11.46
CA ILE A 17 -2.74 -18.36 -11.28
C ILE A 17 -2.47 -19.57 -10.36
N ARG A 18 -1.19 -19.92 -10.15
CA ARG A 18 -0.76 -21.04 -9.30
C ARG A 18 -0.77 -20.74 -7.80
N THR A 19 -0.83 -19.47 -7.40
CA THR A 19 -0.63 -19.08 -6.00
C THR A 19 -1.91 -19.10 -5.15
N GLY A 20 -3.09 -19.18 -5.77
CA GLY A 20 -4.36 -19.14 -5.04
C GLY A 20 -4.63 -17.82 -4.29
N LEU A 21 -3.89 -16.75 -4.63
CA LEU A 21 -4.00 -15.46 -3.97
C LEU A 21 -5.13 -14.61 -4.55
N PHE A 22 -5.87 -13.95 -3.68
CA PHE A 22 -6.80 -12.89 -4.06
C PHE A 22 -6.05 -11.58 -4.30
N LYS A 23 -6.54 -10.79 -5.27
CA LYS A 23 -6.11 -9.40 -5.48
C LYS A 23 -7.02 -8.46 -4.69
N PHE A 24 -6.50 -7.88 -3.61
CA PHE A 24 -7.18 -6.85 -2.83
C PHE A 24 -6.77 -5.45 -3.33
N CYS A 25 -7.75 -4.58 -3.57
CA CYS A 25 -7.52 -3.18 -3.98
C CYS A 25 -8.02 -2.24 -2.89
N PHE A 26 -7.14 -1.40 -2.35
CA PHE A 26 -7.46 -0.37 -1.36
C PHE A 26 -7.44 1.00 -2.04
N PHE A 27 -8.49 1.79 -1.81
CA PHE A 27 -8.67 3.10 -2.44
C PHE A 27 -8.79 4.18 -1.37
N ALA A 28 -8.13 5.30 -1.57
CA ALA A 28 -8.25 6.49 -0.73
C ALA A 28 -8.53 7.72 -1.59
N ILE A 29 -9.44 8.58 -1.10
CA ILE A 29 -9.77 9.86 -1.72
C ILE A 29 -9.51 10.94 -0.68
N LYS A 30 -8.81 12.02 -1.07
CA LYS A 30 -8.55 13.15 -0.17
C LYS A 30 -9.86 13.93 0.01
N ARG A 31 -10.36 13.96 1.25
CA ARG A 31 -11.58 14.71 1.58
C ARG A 31 -11.42 16.23 1.42
N SER A 32 -10.19 16.73 1.60
CA SER A 32 -9.86 18.15 1.48
C SER A 32 -9.72 18.62 0.03
N ASP A 33 -9.52 17.70 -0.92
CA ASP A 33 -9.38 18.00 -2.33
C ASP A 33 -10.07 16.90 -3.15
N PRO A 34 -11.37 17.07 -3.45
CA PRO A 34 -12.14 16.11 -4.23
C PRO A 34 -11.65 15.96 -5.68
N GLN A 35 -10.84 16.89 -6.20
CA GLN A 35 -10.26 16.82 -7.53
C GLN A 35 -8.89 16.12 -7.53
N ALA A 36 -8.30 15.89 -6.34
CA ALA A 36 -7.07 15.13 -6.23
C ALA A 36 -7.27 13.71 -6.76
N LYS A 37 -6.25 13.22 -7.47
CA LYS A 37 -6.21 11.84 -7.93
C LYS A 37 -6.31 10.90 -6.73
N GLY A 38 -7.29 10.01 -6.77
CA GLY A 38 -7.42 8.95 -5.76
C GLY A 38 -6.18 8.06 -5.73
N GLU A 39 -5.79 7.67 -4.53
CA GLU A 39 -4.68 6.74 -4.34
C GLU A 39 -5.22 5.30 -4.35
N ARG A 40 -4.51 4.41 -5.06
CA ARG A 40 -4.85 2.99 -5.16
C ARG A 40 -3.63 2.15 -4.80
N LYS A 41 -3.80 1.23 -3.86
CA LYS A 41 -2.80 0.22 -3.50
C LYS A 41 -3.36 -1.17 -3.73
N GLU A 42 -2.60 -2.00 -4.42
CA GLU A 42 -2.96 -3.39 -4.70
C GLU A 42 -2.11 -4.34 -3.83
N VAL A 43 -2.74 -5.37 -3.27
CA VAL A 43 -2.12 -6.35 -2.39
C VAL A 43 -2.59 -7.75 -2.80
N TYR A 44 -1.65 -8.68 -2.95
CA TYR A 44 -1.95 -10.09 -3.24
C TYR A 44 -1.83 -10.90 -1.96
N ALA A 45 -2.92 -11.50 -1.50
CA ALA A 45 -2.96 -12.27 -0.25
C ALA A 45 -3.99 -13.40 -0.29
N THR A 46 -3.83 -14.38 0.59
CA THR A 46 -4.75 -15.53 0.73
C THR A 46 -6.11 -15.15 1.30
N ASP A 47 -6.17 -14.05 2.06
CA ASP A 47 -7.38 -13.60 2.75
C ASP A 47 -7.31 -12.10 3.09
N LEU A 48 -8.45 -11.52 3.47
CA LEU A 48 -8.57 -10.09 3.77
C LEU A 48 -7.74 -9.66 4.98
N LYS A 49 -7.58 -10.52 6.00
CA LYS A 49 -6.81 -10.20 7.20
C LYS A 49 -5.34 -10.08 6.84
N SER A 50 -4.82 -11.02 6.07
CA SER A 50 -3.46 -11.02 5.53
C SER A 50 -3.21 -9.80 4.64
N ALA A 51 -4.17 -9.43 3.79
CA ALA A 51 -4.06 -8.23 2.94
C ALA A 51 -3.97 -6.93 3.76
N LYS A 52 -4.82 -6.79 4.79
CA LYS A 52 -4.78 -5.63 5.70
C LYS A 52 -3.47 -5.56 6.47
N LEU A 53 -2.96 -6.70 6.95
CA LEU A 53 -1.69 -6.76 7.67
C LEU A 53 -0.52 -6.30 6.79
N GLN A 54 -0.48 -6.74 5.53
CA GLN A 54 0.53 -6.27 4.57
C GLN A 54 0.43 -4.76 4.33
N LEU A 55 -0.79 -4.22 4.15
CA LEU A 55 -1.00 -2.78 3.98
C LEU A 55 -0.49 -1.97 5.17
N VAL A 56 -0.80 -2.40 6.41
CA VAL A 56 -0.33 -1.74 7.64
C VAL A 56 1.20 -1.82 7.76
N ARG A 57 1.78 -2.98 7.45
CA ARG A 57 3.23 -3.19 7.47
C ARG A 57 3.93 -2.24 6.50
N ASP A 58 3.46 -2.15 5.26
CA ASP A 58 4.00 -1.24 4.25
C ASP A 58 3.95 0.22 4.73
N TYR A 59 2.84 0.62 5.37
CA TYR A 59 2.69 1.97 5.93
C TYR A 59 3.70 2.23 7.05
N VAL A 60 3.82 1.32 8.03
CA VAL A 60 4.77 1.46 9.14
C VAL A 60 6.21 1.51 8.63
N LEU A 61 6.56 0.66 7.65
CA LEU A 61 7.88 0.66 7.04
C LEU A 61 8.18 1.97 6.29
N SER A 62 7.21 2.50 5.54
CA SER A 62 7.35 3.79 4.85
C SER A 62 7.53 4.96 5.82
N LEU A 63 6.94 4.88 7.00
CA LEU A 63 7.14 5.88 8.05
C LEU A 63 8.51 5.69 8.74
N ALA A 64 8.85 4.46 9.10
CA ALA A 64 10.11 4.13 9.76
C ALA A 64 11.33 4.46 8.87
N SER A 65 11.21 4.31 7.55
CA SER A 65 12.28 4.68 6.61
C SER A 65 12.57 6.17 6.54
N GLN A 66 11.68 7.02 7.06
CA GLN A 66 11.91 8.47 7.14
C GLN A 66 12.73 8.85 8.38
N ILE A 67 12.94 7.92 9.31
CA ILE A 67 13.74 8.16 10.52
C ILE A 67 15.21 7.80 10.19
N PRO A 68 16.16 8.74 10.32
CA PRO A 68 17.57 8.44 10.12
C PRO A 68 18.04 7.32 11.06
N ALA A 69 18.81 6.37 10.52
CA ALA A 69 19.46 5.35 11.32
C ALA A 69 20.35 6.02 12.40
N GLY A 70 20.05 5.78 13.68
CA GLY A 70 20.73 6.41 14.83
C GLY A 70 19.98 7.56 15.50
N ALA A 71 18.92 8.10 14.89
CA ALA A 71 18.04 9.07 15.57
C ALA A 71 17.10 8.40 16.59
N VAL A 72 16.94 7.07 16.51
CA VAL A 72 16.22 6.27 17.51
C VAL A 72 17.10 6.11 18.73
N THR A 73 17.09 7.10 19.61
CA THR A 73 17.80 7.04 20.88
C THR A 73 16.95 6.26 21.88
N CYS A 74 17.45 5.11 22.35
CA CYS A 74 16.92 4.54 23.58
C CYS A 74 17.32 5.47 24.72
N HIS A 75 16.36 6.01 25.46
CA HIS A 75 16.63 6.70 26.72
C HIS A 75 17.15 5.67 27.74
N THR A 76 18.40 5.28 27.60
CA THR A 76 19.11 4.55 28.64
C THR A 76 19.48 5.60 29.68
N LYS A 77 18.80 5.60 30.83
CA LYS A 77 19.24 6.39 31.97
C LYS A 77 20.65 5.92 32.33
N LEU A 78 21.64 6.72 32.00
CA LEU A 78 22.99 6.61 32.54
C LEU A 78 22.91 7.05 34.00
N ASN A 79 23.03 6.08 34.92
CA ASN A 79 23.41 6.32 36.31
C ASN A 79 24.91 6.55 36.38
#